data_AF-A0A1V9ZTS0-F1
#
_entry.id   AF-A0A1V9ZTS0-F1
#
_cell.length_a   1.000
_cell.length_b   1.000
_cell.length_c   1.000
_cell.angle_alpha   90.00
_cell.angle_beta   90.00
_cell.angle_gamma   90.00
#
_symmetry.space_group_name_H-M   'P 1'
#
loop_
_entity.id
_entity.type
_entity.pdbx_description
1 polymer ?
#
loop_
_entity_poly.entity_id
_entity_poly.type
_entity_poly.pdbx_seq_one_letter_code
_entity_poly.pdbx_strand_id
1 'polypeptide(L)'
;MADAAGPAIDPADLATCIRVLESFHGDLEAFKQPAYKALRKAVLPLLEDVRSRMFHGNDLATHEQKKLKKQERKRKAAQAAALDRQFINNTKLRKQRLDALESLTAANPAFPQIPDGAVLAIEDESMGNDDEANIDEANAEGANDDEAKEAKLHGFRSCYACKKRFDSLHHFYDQLCPECATLNFQKRLQTADLTGYKALVTGARVKIGYHTALKLLRANATVIATSRFPHDAAIRYAKEPDYDVWKDRLHVYGMDLRDLAGVEAFMTNIGRLFGWLDIVINNATQTIRRPTAYYQHLLENERTRLDEKPPAIQAILKQNAEFQVAFQAGPLLLGAREETDVVGKVATTKSAEMSQLKVHSEDHMEAGTVKALLPTAQLDTNQQQVDLRSTNSWKLKIDQVESPELAEVFAINTLAPFILNKRAILLFAVSPNPHKFIINVSAMEGKFYRYKTPHHPHTNMAKAAVNMMTRTCAEDLKSRGIYMNSVDTGWINDENPREKAQAIAKEHNFQTPLDEIDAAARILDPIFGGFHIQPHEFPAGQFFKDYVRSEW
;
A
#
# COMPACT_ATOMS: atom_id res chain seq x y z
N MET A 1 38.48 -25.45 29.33
CA MET A 1 39.79 -24.78 29.50
C MET A 1 39.79 -24.19 30.89
N ALA A 2 40.84 -24.46 31.67
CA ALA A 2 40.90 -24.17 33.10
C ALA A 2 40.82 -22.66 33.39
N ASP A 3 39.98 -22.29 34.37
CA ASP A 3 40.01 -20.99 35.03
C ASP A 3 41.38 -20.79 35.68
N ALA A 4 42.23 -19.98 35.04
CA ALA A 4 43.45 -19.49 35.66
C ALA A 4 43.06 -18.37 36.64
N ALA A 5 42.81 -18.75 37.90
CA ALA A 5 42.78 -17.79 39.00
C ALA A 5 44.13 -17.05 39.02
N GLY A 6 44.11 -15.76 38.69
CA GLY A 6 45.29 -14.90 38.71
C GLY A 6 45.89 -14.80 40.13
N PRO A 7 47.07 -14.19 40.28
CA PRO A 7 47.71 -14.03 41.58
C PRO A 7 46.77 -13.27 42.54
N ALA A 8 46.59 -13.80 43.76
CA ALA A 8 45.86 -13.14 44.83
C ALA A 8 46.71 -11.98 45.38
N ILE A 9 46.38 -10.75 45.00
CA ILE A 9 47.08 -9.53 45.42
C ILE A 9 46.27 -8.86 46.53
N ASP A 10 46.92 -8.47 47.63
CA ASP A 10 46.30 -7.70 48.70
C ASP A 10 45.83 -6.32 48.16
N PRO A 11 44.56 -5.93 48.38
CA PRO A 11 44.04 -4.62 47.96
C PRO A 11 44.87 -3.41 48.43
N ALA A 12 45.48 -3.49 49.62
CA ALA A 12 46.31 -2.41 50.16
C ALA A 12 47.65 -2.29 49.41
N ASP A 13 48.24 -3.42 49.05
CA ASP A 13 49.48 -3.47 48.27
C ASP A 13 49.24 -3.03 46.83
N LEU A 14 48.10 -3.42 46.24
CA LEU A 14 47.71 -2.96 44.91
C LEU A 14 47.50 -1.44 44.88
N ALA A 15 46.79 -0.89 45.86
CA ALA A 15 46.58 0.56 45.97
C ALA A 15 47.91 1.32 46.15
N THR A 16 48.84 0.74 46.92
CA THR A 16 50.18 1.33 47.10
C THR A 16 50.99 1.26 45.82
N CYS A 17 50.96 0.13 45.11
CA CYS A 17 51.62 -0.05 43.81
C CYS A 17 51.13 0.97 42.78
N ILE A 18 49.81 1.17 42.68
CA ILE A 18 49.21 2.17 41.78
C ILE A 18 49.72 3.58 42.11
N ARG A 19 49.65 4.01 43.38
CA ARG A 19 50.13 5.34 43.80
C ARG A 19 51.61 5.55 43.50
N VAL A 20 52.44 4.51 43.72
CA VAL A 20 53.87 4.57 43.40
C VAL A 20 54.08 4.73 41.90
N LEU A 21 53.39 3.96 41.07
CA LEU A 21 53.49 4.10 39.61
C LEU A 21 52.99 5.47 39.11
N GLU A 22 51.91 6.00 39.67
CA GLU A 22 51.36 7.32 39.34
C GLU A 22 52.30 8.47 39.69
N SER A 23 53.13 8.32 40.73
CA SER A 23 54.11 9.34 41.13
C SER A 23 55.18 9.64 40.06
N PHE A 24 55.36 8.74 39.08
CA PHE A 24 56.28 8.91 37.96
C PHE A 24 55.58 9.38 36.66
N HIS A 25 54.27 9.65 36.69
CA HIS A 25 53.52 10.08 35.52
C HIS A 25 53.97 11.49 35.10
N GLY A 26 54.56 11.62 33.90
CA GLY A 26 55.05 12.90 33.37
C GLY A 26 56.48 13.28 33.75
N ASP A 27 57.17 12.51 34.59
CA ASP A 27 58.58 12.70 34.95
C ASP A 27 59.39 11.40 34.80
N LEU A 28 59.68 11.08 33.54
CA LEU A 28 60.44 9.89 33.16
C LEU A 28 61.93 9.97 33.57
N GLU A 29 62.46 11.16 33.83
CA GLU A 29 63.85 11.33 34.26
C GLU A 29 64.02 10.96 35.73
N ALA A 30 63.07 11.32 36.59
CA ALA A 30 63.00 10.79 37.96
C ALA A 30 62.91 9.26 37.96
N PHE A 31 62.12 8.67 37.05
CA PHE A 31 61.99 7.23 36.94
C PHE A 31 63.27 6.52 36.48
N LYS A 32 64.23 7.22 35.84
CA LYS A 32 65.52 6.64 35.40
C LYS A 32 66.59 6.58 36.50
N GLN A 33 66.36 7.22 37.66
CA GLN A 33 67.35 7.26 38.74
C GLN A 33 67.75 5.85 39.23
N PRO A 34 69.00 5.66 39.70
CA PRO A 34 69.50 4.34 40.13
C PRO A 34 68.65 3.68 41.23
N ALA A 35 68.06 4.48 42.12
CA ALA A 35 67.22 4.02 43.23
C ALA A 35 66.00 3.19 42.77
N TYR A 36 65.48 3.45 41.57
CA TYR A 36 64.27 2.78 41.05
C TYR A 36 64.55 1.65 40.07
N LYS A 37 65.82 1.19 39.96
CA LYS A 37 66.22 0.11 39.04
C LYS A 37 65.42 -1.19 39.23
N ALA A 38 65.09 -1.55 40.48
CA ALA A 38 64.31 -2.74 40.80
C ALA A 38 62.88 -2.66 40.24
N LEU A 39 62.22 -1.51 40.41
CA LEU A 39 60.88 -1.24 39.88
C LEU A 39 60.86 -1.29 38.34
N ARG A 40 61.86 -0.68 37.68
CA ARG A 40 62.01 -0.75 36.21
C ARG A 40 62.13 -2.19 35.72
N LYS A 41 62.92 -3.03 36.39
CA LYS A 41 63.12 -4.44 36.02
C LYS A 41 61.84 -5.27 36.21
N ALA A 42 61.03 -4.95 37.21
CA ALA A 42 59.76 -5.64 37.49
C ALA A 42 58.66 -5.28 36.47
N VAL A 43 58.62 -4.02 36.00
CA VAL A 43 57.61 -3.53 35.05
C VAL A 43 57.94 -3.91 33.60
N LEU A 44 59.22 -4.05 33.25
CA LEU A 44 59.68 -4.30 31.87
C LEU A 44 58.98 -5.48 31.16
N PRO A 45 58.87 -6.69 31.76
CA PRO A 45 58.21 -7.83 31.11
C PRO A 45 56.70 -7.63 30.94
N LEU A 46 56.07 -6.82 31.80
CA LEU A 46 54.65 -6.50 31.72
C LEU A 46 54.37 -5.49 30.60
N LEU A 47 55.29 -4.55 30.32
CA LEU A 47 55.11 -3.55 29.27
C LEU A 47 55.04 -4.16 27.87
N GLU A 48 55.84 -5.20 27.61
CA GLU A 48 55.89 -5.87 26.30
C GLU A 48 54.59 -6.63 26.01
N ASP A 49 54.02 -7.29 27.02
CA ASP A 49 52.76 -8.05 26.93
C ASP A 49 51.52 -7.13 26.99
N VAL A 50 51.57 -6.03 27.75
CA VAL A 50 50.47 -5.04 27.83
C VAL A 50 50.36 -4.23 26.52
N ARG A 51 51.49 -3.85 25.91
CA ARG A 51 51.48 -3.08 24.65
C ARG A 51 50.95 -3.91 23.47
N SER A 52 51.21 -5.21 23.45
CA SER A 52 50.67 -6.11 22.43
C SER A 52 49.18 -6.41 22.64
N ARG A 53 48.69 -6.48 23.89
CA ARG A 53 47.31 -6.88 24.21
C ARG A 53 46.29 -5.75 24.40
N MET A 54 46.66 -4.59 24.96
CA MET A 54 45.68 -3.55 25.34
C MET A 54 45.31 -2.54 24.23
N PHE A 55 46.12 -2.42 23.17
CA PHE A 55 45.89 -1.45 22.07
C PHE A 55 46.14 -2.03 20.68
N HIS A 56 46.14 -3.36 20.54
CA HIS A 56 46.51 -4.09 19.32
C HIS A 56 47.86 -3.59 18.73
N GLY A 57 48.86 -3.36 19.58
CA GLY A 57 50.20 -2.91 19.17
C GLY A 57 50.38 -1.40 18.92
N ASN A 58 49.35 -0.56 19.12
CA ASN A 58 49.48 0.91 19.00
C ASN A 58 49.83 1.57 20.36
N ASP A 59 50.41 2.77 20.36
CA ASP A 59 50.51 3.57 21.59
C ASP A 59 49.15 4.19 22.01
N LEU A 60 49.05 4.60 23.28
CA LEU A 60 47.82 5.16 23.87
C LEU A 60 47.32 6.38 23.09
N ALA A 61 48.23 7.28 22.70
CA ALA A 61 47.89 8.49 21.95
C ALA A 61 47.29 8.16 20.57
N THR A 62 47.86 7.19 19.86
CA THR A 62 47.38 6.70 18.55
C THR A 62 46.02 6.01 18.70
N HIS A 63 45.82 5.22 19.75
CA HIS A 63 44.53 4.59 20.04
C HIS A 63 43.45 5.63 20.35
N GLU A 64 43.75 6.65 21.17
CA GLU A 64 42.84 7.76 21.46
C GLU A 64 42.51 8.58 20.21
N GLN A 65 43.51 8.90 19.37
CA GLN A 65 43.30 9.56 18.08
C GLN A 65 42.42 8.71 17.13
N LYS A 66 42.66 7.39 17.03
CA LYS A 66 41.79 6.48 16.24
C LYS A 66 40.36 6.46 16.78
N LYS A 67 40.19 6.44 18.11
CA LYS A 67 38.88 6.52 18.78
C LYS A 67 38.17 7.84 18.47
N LEU A 68 38.87 8.97 18.54
CA LEU A 68 38.33 10.30 18.21
C LEU A 68 37.94 10.39 16.74
N LYS A 69 38.80 9.95 15.80
CA LYS A 69 38.47 9.88 14.36
C LYS A 69 37.25 9.01 14.09
N LYS A 70 37.14 7.86 14.77
CA LYS A 70 35.96 6.97 14.67
C LYS A 70 34.69 7.66 15.20
N GLN A 71 34.77 8.37 16.32
CA GLN A 71 33.66 9.16 16.87
C GLN A 71 33.25 10.30 15.94
N GLU A 72 34.20 11.02 15.34
CA GLU A 72 33.92 12.10 14.40
C GLU A 72 33.27 11.57 13.11
N ARG A 73 33.78 10.47 12.54
CA ARG A 73 33.14 9.79 11.40
C ARG A 73 31.71 9.37 11.71
N LYS A 74 31.46 8.80 12.90
CA LYS A 74 30.10 8.46 13.35
C LYS A 74 29.21 9.69 13.46
N ARG A 75 29.72 10.80 14.00
CA ARG A 75 28.98 12.07 14.12
C ARG A 75 28.61 12.62 12.74
N LYS A 76 29.56 12.67 11.79
CA LYS A 76 29.32 13.13 10.41
C LYS A 76 28.29 12.24 9.71
N ALA A 77 28.41 10.92 9.83
CA ALA A 77 27.44 9.98 9.26
C ALA A 77 26.03 10.15 9.86
N ALA A 78 25.92 10.37 11.17
CA ALA A 78 24.64 10.63 11.83
C ALA A 78 24.01 11.95 11.37
N GLN A 79 24.82 13.00 11.20
CA GLN A 79 24.36 14.29 10.68
C GLN A 79 23.88 14.17 9.23
N ALA A 80 24.64 13.48 8.37
CA ALA A 80 24.25 13.19 6.99
C ALA A 80 22.93 12.40 6.92
N ALA A 81 22.78 11.35 7.73
CA ALA A 81 21.55 10.56 7.80
C ALA A 81 20.35 11.39 8.29
N ALA A 82 20.56 12.33 9.22
CA ALA A 82 19.52 13.24 9.69
C ALA A 82 19.07 14.23 8.60
N LEU A 83 20.01 14.78 7.83
CA LEU A 83 19.71 15.64 6.67
C LEU A 83 18.97 14.87 5.58
N ASP A 84 19.43 13.66 5.26
CA ASP A 84 18.76 12.79 4.29
C ASP A 84 17.31 12.50 4.72
N ARG A 85 17.10 12.22 6.01
CA ARG A 85 15.75 12.02 6.56
C ARG A 85 14.88 13.26 6.39
N GLN A 86 15.43 14.45 6.58
CA GLN A 86 14.71 15.71 6.38
C GLN A 86 14.33 15.89 4.90
N PHE A 87 15.26 15.66 3.98
CA PHE A 87 14.99 15.75 2.54
C PHE A 87 13.91 14.77 2.09
N ILE A 88 14.00 13.51 2.55
CA ILE A 88 12.99 12.48 2.30
C ILE A 88 11.62 12.95 2.81
N ASN A 89 11.53 13.35 4.07
CA ASN A 89 10.27 13.81 4.70
C ASN A 89 9.66 15.03 4.01
N ASN A 90 10.46 15.84 3.31
CA ASN A 90 10.00 17.03 2.61
C ASN A 90 9.42 16.75 1.22
N THR A 91 9.58 15.54 0.67
CA THR A 91 8.91 15.16 -0.58
C THR A 91 7.39 15.23 -0.43
N LYS A 92 6.68 15.69 -1.47
CA LYS A 92 5.27 16.09 -1.36
C LYS A 92 4.35 14.96 -0.86
N LEU A 93 4.45 13.75 -1.41
CA LEU A 93 3.61 12.62 -1.00
C LEU A 93 3.86 12.25 0.46
N ARG A 94 5.13 12.15 0.85
CA ARG A 94 5.53 11.78 2.20
C ARG A 94 5.12 12.82 3.23
N LYS A 95 5.33 14.11 2.94
CA LYS A 95 4.92 15.21 3.79
C LYS A 95 3.42 15.18 4.06
N GLN A 96 2.60 15.04 3.01
CA GLN A 96 1.14 14.96 3.14
C GLN A 96 0.69 13.83 4.07
N ARG A 97 1.37 12.67 4.01
CA ARG A 97 1.09 11.52 4.88
C ARG A 97 1.53 11.74 6.32
N LEU A 98 2.66 12.41 6.54
CA LEU A 98 3.11 12.78 7.88
C LEU A 98 2.17 13.81 8.52
N ASP A 99 1.71 14.82 7.75
CA ASP A 99 0.76 15.82 8.22
C ASP A 99 -0.61 15.17 8.56
N ALA A 100 -1.06 14.22 7.74
CA ALA A 100 -2.27 13.43 8.00
C ALA A 100 -2.11 12.54 9.24
N LEU A 101 -0.94 11.90 9.41
CA LEU A 101 -0.62 11.10 10.59
C LEU A 101 -0.65 11.95 11.87
N GLU A 102 -0.05 13.14 11.84
CA GLU A 102 -0.04 14.07 12.97
C GLU A 102 -1.48 14.45 13.36
N SER A 103 -2.29 14.81 12.38
CA SER A 103 -3.70 15.14 12.58
C SER A 103 -4.50 13.97 13.19
N LEU A 104 -4.29 12.75 12.69
CA LEU A 104 -4.96 11.55 13.22
C LEU A 104 -4.47 11.17 14.62
N THR A 105 -3.17 11.33 14.89
CA THR A 105 -2.59 11.05 16.20
C THR A 105 -3.10 12.05 17.24
N ALA A 106 -3.24 13.33 16.86
CA ALA A 106 -3.82 14.35 17.71
C ALA A 106 -5.31 14.09 17.99
N ALA A 107 -6.08 13.66 16.97
CA ALA A 107 -7.48 13.31 17.15
C ALA A 107 -7.66 12.07 18.04
N ASN A 108 -6.77 11.08 17.90
CA ASN A 108 -6.92 9.75 18.50
C ASN A 108 -5.58 9.21 19.02
N PRO A 109 -5.11 9.68 20.19
CA PRO A 109 -3.80 9.29 20.73
C PRO A 109 -3.76 7.86 21.30
N ALA A 110 -4.92 7.24 21.51
CA ALA A 110 -5.06 5.97 22.21
C ALA A 110 -4.64 4.73 21.38
N PHE A 111 -4.48 4.87 20.07
CA PHE A 111 -4.29 3.73 19.17
C PHE A 111 -3.11 3.92 18.21
N PRO A 112 -2.46 2.82 17.78
CA PRO A 112 -1.35 2.88 16.85
C PRO A 112 -1.80 3.49 15.52
N GLN A 113 -1.33 4.68 15.15
CA GLN A 113 -1.60 5.28 13.84
C GLN A 113 -0.51 4.90 12.84
N ILE A 114 -0.92 4.73 11.58
CA ILE A 114 -0.01 4.45 10.48
C ILE A 114 -0.19 5.58 9.46
N PRO A 115 0.89 6.24 9.01
CA PRO A 115 0.80 7.32 8.03
C PRO A 115 0.14 6.86 6.73
N ASP A 116 0.42 5.61 6.35
CA ASP A 116 -0.07 4.85 5.21
C ASP A 116 0.64 3.48 5.30
N GLY A 117 -0.11 2.39 5.09
CA GLY A 117 0.25 1.05 5.57
C GLY A 117 1.74 0.67 5.48
N ALA A 118 2.29 -0.02 6.49
CA ALA A 118 3.72 -0.34 6.53
C ALA A 118 4.11 -1.81 6.72
N VAL A 119 4.82 -2.45 5.77
CA VAL A 119 5.80 -3.52 6.14
C VAL A 119 7.00 -3.59 5.20
N LEU A 120 8.22 -3.51 5.72
CA LEU A 120 9.29 -4.44 5.32
C LEU A 120 9.53 -5.44 6.46
N ALA A 121 9.32 -6.72 6.16
CA ALA A 121 9.97 -7.83 6.85
C ALA A 121 10.43 -8.76 5.72
N ILE A 122 11.43 -8.32 4.98
CA ILE A 122 12.29 -9.28 4.31
C ILE A 122 13.34 -9.59 5.36
N GLU A 123 13.20 -10.75 6.01
CA GLU A 123 14.38 -11.51 6.40
C GLU A 123 15.08 -11.83 5.08
N ASP A 124 15.86 -10.86 4.58
CA ASP A 124 16.70 -11.04 3.41
C ASP A 124 18.04 -11.55 3.91
N GLU A 125 18.09 -12.85 4.23
CA GLU A 125 19.35 -13.58 4.35
C GLU A 125 20.07 -13.72 2.98
N SER A 126 19.67 -12.97 1.94
CA SER A 126 20.33 -12.98 0.62
C SER A 126 21.07 -11.69 0.25
N MET A 127 21.22 -10.72 1.16
CA MET A 127 22.33 -9.76 1.07
C MET A 127 23.59 -10.39 1.66
N GLY A 128 24.16 -11.37 0.93
CA GLY A 128 25.57 -11.70 1.07
C GLY A 128 26.39 -10.47 0.72
N ASN A 129 26.81 -9.73 1.75
CA ASN A 129 27.67 -8.58 1.61
C ASN A 129 29.10 -9.01 2.00
N ASP A 130 29.69 -9.88 1.17
CA ASP A 130 31.12 -9.82 0.93
C ASP A 130 31.33 -8.61 0.03
N ASP A 131 31.57 -7.44 0.63
CA ASP A 131 32.34 -6.37 0.02
C ASP A 131 32.66 -5.33 1.09
N GLU A 132 33.89 -5.45 1.60
CA GLU A 132 34.57 -4.41 2.35
C GLU A 132 34.67 -3.14 1.48
N ALA A 133 33.81 -2.17 1.74
CA ALA A 133 33.87 -0.88 1.07
C ALA A 133 35.11 -0.09 1.52
N ASN A 134 36.13 -0.13 0.67
CA ASN A 134 37.25 0.80 0.64
C ASN A 134 36.70 2.22 0.39
N ILE A 135 36.99 3.14 1.30
CA ILE A 135 36.59 4.55 1.19
C ILE A 135 37.78 5.29 0.58
N ASP A 136 37.71 5.58 -0.72
CA ASP A 136 38.60 6.56 -1.35
C ASP A 136 37.94 7.94 -1.34
N GLU A 137 38.70 8.90 -0.83
CA GLU A 137 38.42 10.32 -0.75
C GLU A 137 38.54 10.97 -2.13
N ALA A 138 37.57 11.83 -2.52
CA ALA A 138 37.83 12.89 -3.49
C ALA A 138 36.82 14.05 -3.36
N ASN A 139 37.34 15.16 -2.82
CA ASN A 139 37.17 16.57 -3.18
C ASN A 139 35.79 17.15 -3.49
N ALA A 140 35.41 18.12 -2.64
CA ALA A 140 34.36 19.09 -2.84
C ALA A 140 34.97 20.44 -3.25
N GLU A 141 34.52 21.01 -4.37
CA GLU A 141 34.62 22.44 -4.64
C GLU A 141 33.41 22.94 -5.45
N GLY A 142 32.80 24.04 -4.97
CA GLY A 142 32.37 25.14 -5.83
C GLY A 142 30.91 25.26 -6.28
N ALA A 143 30.24 26.25 -5.69
CA ALA A 143 29.44 27.29 -6.38
C ALA A 143 27.89 27.26 -6.35
N ASN A 144 27.40 28.50 -6.41
CA ASN A 144 26.17 29.08 -5.90
C ASN A 144 25.04 29.18 -6.96
N ASP A 145 23.86 29.56 -6.46
CA ASP A 145 22.71 30.25 -7.08
C ASP A 145 21.62 29.48 -7.86
N ASP A 146 20.39 29.67 -7.36
CA ASP A 146 19.03 29.64 -7.93
C ASP A 146 18.69 28.75 -9.13
N GLU A 147 18.41 27.49 -8.81
CA GLU A 147 17.43 26.61 -9.46
C GLU A 147 16.96 25.67 -8.32
N ALA A 148 15.75 25.10 -8.37
CA ALA A 148 15.29 24.14 -7.37
C ALA A 148 16.18 22.88 -7.42
N LYS A 149 17.36 22.93 -6.80
CA LYS A 149 18.37 21.88 -6.81
C LYS A 149 17.71 20.63 -6.27
N GLU A 150 17.61 19.62 -7.13
CA GLU A 150 17.21 18.27 -6.73
C GLU A 150 17.96 17.90 -5.46
N ALA A 151 17.22 17.61 -4.38
CA ALA A 151 17.83 17.33 -3.09
C ALA A 151 18.64 16.03 -3.23
N LYS A 152 19.96 16.17 -3.33
CA LYS A 152 20.90 15.05 -3.39
C LYS A 152 21.15 14.54 -1.98
N LEU A 153 20.86 13.28 -1.77
CA LEU A 153 21.10 12.58 -0.52
C LEU A 153 22.59 12.27 -0.36
N HIS A 154 23.04 12.17 0.88
CA HIS A 154 24.38 11.69 1.21
C HIS A 154 24.48 10.17 1.04
N GLY A 155 23.39 9.45 1.31
CA GLY A 155 23.24 8.02 1.09
C GLY A 155 22.44 7.65 -0.15
N PHE A 156 22.66 6.44 -0.67
CA PHE A 156 21.87 5.90 -1.78
C PHE A 156 20.62 5.16 -1.28
N ARG A 157 19.54 5.27 -2.06
CA ARG A 157 18.29 4.50 -1.91
C ARG A 157 18.12 3.56 -3.09
N SER A 158 17.29 2.52 -2.96
CA SER A 158 16.90 1.64 -4.07
C SER A 158 15.50 2.02 -4.56
N CYS A 159 15.34 2.17 -5.88
CA CYS A 159 14.07 2.52 -6.49
C CYS A 159 13.04 1.39 -6.31
N TYR A 160 11.84 1.72 -5.84
CA TYR A 160 10.75 0.76 -5.68
C TYR A 160 10.41 0.01 -6.99
N ALA A 161 10.37 0.70 -8.12
CA ALA A 161 9.97 0.12 -9.42
C ALA A 161 11.12 -0.66 -10.07
N CYS A 162 12.23 0.01 -10.42
CA CYS A 162 13.32 -0.58 -11.21
C CYS A 162 14.50 -1.14 -10.39
N LYS A 163 14.48 -0.98 -9.06
CA LYS A 163 15.52 -1.44 -8.11
C LYS A 163 16.90 -0.78 -8.24
N LYS A 164 17.13 0.10 -9.23
CA LYS A 164 18.37 0.89 -9.37
C LYS A 164 18.64 1.74 -8.12
N ARG A 165 19.93 1.91 -7.78
CA ARG A 165 20.36 2.82 -6.72
C ARG A 165 20.32 4.27 -7.20
N PHE A 166 19.90 5.19 -6.34
CA PHE A 166 19.80 6.62 -6.64
C PHE A 166 19.97 7.47 -5.37
N ASP A 167 20.39 8.72 -5.52
CA ASP A 167 20.62 9.69 -4.45
C ASP A 167 19.90 11.03 -4.71
N SER A 168 19.54 11.35 -5.95
CA SER A 168 18.69 12.51 -6.27
C SER A 168 17.21 12.23 -6.04
N LEU A 169 16.54 13.05 -5.23
CA LEU A 169 15.10 12.93 -4.97
C LEU A 169 14.25 13.70 -5.99
N HIS A 170 13.14 13.09 -6.41
CA HIS A 170 12.07 13.79 -7.10
C HIS A 170 11.23 14.61 -6.10
N HIS A 171 10.70 15.75 -6.52
CA HIS A 171 9.93 16.64 -5.63
C HIS A 171 8.69 15.96 -5.00
N PHE A 172 8.13 14.94 -5.67
CA PHE A 172 6.92 14.25 -5.22
C PHE A 172 7.18 12.91 -4.52
N TYR A 173 8.11 12.08 -5.01
CA TYR A 173 8.32 10.69 -4.59
C TYR A 173 9.69 10.51 -3.94
N ASP A 174 9.76 9.89 -2.76
CA ASP A 174 11.05 9.58 -2.09
C ASP A 174 11.59 8.16 -2.34
N GLN A 175 10.78 7.29 -2.94
CA GLN A 175 11.12 5.87 -3.17
C GLN A 175 11.26 5.50 -4.66
N LEU A 176 11.23 6.49 -5.56
CA LEU A 176 11.42 6.29 -6.99
C LEU A 176 12.66 7.05 -7.45
N CYS A 177 13.51 6.43 -8.27
CA CYS A 177 14.58 7.17 -8.95
C CYS A 177 13.98 8.23 -9.88
N PRO A 178 14.74 9.27 -10.27
CA PRO A 178 14.22 10.36 -11.10
C PRO A 178 13.47 9.89 -12.36
N GLU A 179 14.02 8.94 -13.12
CA GLU A 179 13.38 8.36 -14.31
C GLU A 179 11.99 7.76 -14.00
N CYS A 180 11.91 6.88 -13.00
CA CYS A 180 10.66 6.23 -12.62
C CYS A 180 9.68 7.23 -12.00
N ALA A 181 10.17 8.19 -11.22
CA ALA A 181 9.36 9.20 -10.57
C ALA A 181 8.68 10.11 -11.60
N THR A 182 9.43 10.57 -12.61
CA THR A 182 8.90 11.37 -13.72
C THR A 182 7.83 10.60 -14.50
N LEU A 183 8.09 9.34 -14.86
CA LEU A 183 7.10 8.50 -15.52
C LEU A 183 5.83 8.34 -14.68
N ASN A 184 5.96 8.00 -13.39
CA ASN A 184 4.82 7.83 -12.50
C ASN A 184 4.02 9.12 -12.37
N PHE A 185 4.70 10.26 -12.23
CA PHE A 185 4.04 11.56 -12.12
C PHE A 185 3.28 11.94 -13.40
N GLN A 186 3.85 11.66 -14.58
CA GLN A 186 3.18 11.86 -15.86
C GLN A 186 1.94 10.96 -15.99
N LYS A 187 2.10 9.65 -15.69
CA LYS A 187 1.00 8.68 -15.73
C LYS A 187 -0.11 9.00 -14.71
N ARG A 188 0.25 9.53 -13.54
CA ARG A 188 -0.69 10.03 -12.54
C ARG A 188 -1.63 11.10 -13.10
N LEU A 189 -1.16 11.94 -14.00
CA LEU A 189 -1.93 13.03 -14.62
C LEU A 189 -2.52 12.64 -15.98
N GLN A 190 -2.25 11.44 -16.46
CA GLN A 190 -2.73 10.97 -17.75
C GLN A 190 -4.26 10.86 -17.78
N THR A 191 -4.81 11.22 -18.93
CA THR A 191 -6.24 11.11 -19.28
C THR A 191 -6.36 10.69 -20.76
N ALA A 192 -7.58 10.47 -21.25
CA ALA A 192 -7.93 10.36 -22.67
C ALA A 192 -9.36 10.88 -22.85
N ASP A 193 -9.78 11.23 -24.07
CA ASP A 193 -11.19 11.54 -24.33
C ASP A 193 -11.99 10.25 -24.49
N LEU A 194 -12.83 9.95 -23.51
CA LEU A 194 -13.75 8.82 -23.46
C LEU A 194 -15.21 9.28 -23.62
N THR A 195 -15.45 10.42 -24.27
CA THR A 195 -16.81 10.84 -24.62
C THR A 195 -17.55 9.73 -25.37
N GLY A 196 -18.73 9.36 -24.90
CA GLY A 196 -19.54 8.27 -25.47
C GLY A 196 -19.19 6.86 -24.98
N TYR A 197 -18.16 6.70 -24.15
CA TYR A 197 -17.84 5.42 -23.50
C TYR A 197 -18.64 5.24 -22.21
N LYS A 198 -19.04 3.99 -21.93
CA LYS A 198 -19.73 3.55 -20.72
C LYS A 198 -18.87 2.55 -19.95
N ALA A 199 -18.48 2.92 -18.74
CA ALA A 199 -17.56 2.16 -17.89
C ALA A 199 -18.25 1.60 -16.65
N LEU A 200 -18.12 0.30 -16.41
CA LEU A 200 -18.48 -0.35 -15.16
C LEU A 200 -17.24 -0.45 -14.26
N VAL A 201 -17.31 0.06 -13.04
CA VAL A 201 -16.22 -0.02 -12.04
C VAL A 201 -16.73 -0.69 -10.77
N THR A 202 -16.16 -1.84 -10.43
CA THR A 202 -16.54 -2.54 -9.19
C THR A 202 -15.75 -2.08 -7.97
N GLY A 203 -16.39 -2.02 -6.81
CA GLY A 203 -15.72 -1.63 -5.56
C GLY A 203 -15.32 -0.15 -5.55
N ALA A 204 -16.19 0.71 -6.06
CA ALA A 204 -15.91 2.11 -6.35
C ALA A 204 -16.27 3.09 -5.22
N ARG A 205 -16.43 2.61 -3.98
CA ARG A 205 -16.78 3.47 -2.83
C ARG A 205 -15.59 4.24 -2.28
N VAL A 206 -14.43 3.59 -2.21
CA VAL A 206 -13.24 4.06 -1.49
C VAL A 206 -11.97 3.62 -2.19
N LYS A 207 -10.85 4.23 -1.82
CA LYS A 207 -9.50 3.90 -2.28
C LYS A 207 -9.40 3.83 -3.82
N ILE A 208 -8.76 2.78 -4.35
CA ILE A 208 -8.41 2.64 -5.77
C ILE A 208 -9.63 2.73 -6.68
N GLY A 209 -10.71 2.03 -6.35
CA GLY A 209 -11.93 2.02 -7.17
C GLY A 209 -12.59 3.40 -7.26
N TYR A 210 -12.57 4.15 -6.17
CA TYR A 210 -13.05 5.53 -6.11
C TYR A 210 -12.27 6.44 -7.07
N HIS A 211 -10.94 6.43 -6.97
CA HIS A 211 -10.09 7.25 -7.85
C HIS A 211 -10.12 6.79 -9.31
N THR A 212 -10.34 5.49 -9.57
CA THR A 212 -10.50 4.96 -10.93
C THR A 212 -11.78 5.50 -11.57
N ALA A 213 -12.91 5.48 -10.85
CA ALA A 213 -14.16 6.04 -11.31
C ALA A 213 -14.04 7.56 -11.56
N LEU A 214 -13.40 8.32 -10.65
CA LEU A 214 -13.17 9.75 -10.85
C LEU A 214 -12.34 10.04 -12.11
N LYS A 215 -11.28 9.26 -12.36
CA LYS A 215 -10.46 9.43 -13.57
C LYS A 215 -11.27 9.17 -14.84
N LEU A 216 -12.13 8.16 -14.86
CA LEU A 216 -13.01 7.88 -15.99
C LEU A 216 -14.07 8.98 -16.19
N LEU A 217 -14.66 9.49 -15.10
CA LEU A 217 -15.60 10.62 -15.15
C LEU A 217 -14.92 11.89 -15.70
N ARG A 218 -13.71 12.19 -15.24
CA ARG A 218 -12.89 13.33 -15.71
C ARG A 218 -12.39 13.15 -17.14
N ALA A 219 -12.39 11.92 -17.65
CA ALA A 219 -12.14 11.56 -19.04
C ALA A 219 -13.42 11.56 -19.90
N ASN A 220 -14.55 12.10 -19.43
CA ASN A 220 -15.84 12.17 -20.14
C ASN A 220 -16.61 10.85 -20.32
N ALA A 221 -16.22 9.75 -19.69
CA ALA A 221 -16.99 8.51 -19.72
C ALA A 221 -18.25 8.57 -18.83
N THR A 222 -19.32 7.89 -19.20
CA THR A 222 -20.40 7.54 -18.27
C THR A 222 -19.90 6.41 -17.36
N VAL A 223 -20.02 6.56 -16.05
CA VAL A 223 -19.52 5.59 -15.07
C VAL A 223 -20.66 4.98 -14.25
N ILE A 224 -20.73 3.66 -14.30
CA ILE A 224 -21.57 2.80 -13.47
C ILE A 224 -20.66 2.26 -12.37
N ALA A 225 -20.75 2.84 -11.18
CA ALA A 225 -19.97 2.48 -10.01
C ALA A 225 -20.75 1.49 -9.13
N THR A 226 -20.12 0.40 -8.68
CA THR A 226 -20.76 -0.54 -7.74
C THR A 226 -20.09 -0.56 -6.37
N SER A 227 -20.90 -0.73 -5.33
CA SER A 227 -20.47 -0.81 -3.93
C SER A 227 -21.47 -1.63 -3.12
N ARG A 228 -21.02 -2.30 -2.05
CA ARG A 228 -21.95 -2.86 -1.05
C ARG A 228 -22.76 -1.77 -0.34
N PHE A 229 -22.16 -0.59 -0.17
CA PHE A 229 -22.70 0.58 0.51
C PHE A 229 -22.84 1.72 -0.51
N PRO A 230 -23.91 1.74 -1.34
CA PRO A 230 -24.08 2.72 -2.40
C PRO A 230 -24.45 4.12 -1.85
N HIS A 231 -25.12 4.25 -0.71
CA HIS A 231 -25.45 5.57 -0.15
C HIS A 231 -24.18 6.28 0.33
N ASP A 232 -23.29 5.58 1.04
CA ASP A 232 -21.98 6.12 1.42
C ASP A 232 -21.13 6.49 0.19
N ALA A 233 -21.15 5.65 -0.86
CA ALA A 233 -20.46 5.96 -2.11
C ALA A 233 -20.98 7.25 -2.75
N ALA A 234 -22.30 7.39 -2.90
CA ALA A 234 -22.92 8.58 -3.48
C ALA A 234 -22.57 9.86 -2.71
N ILE A 235 -22.55 9.79 -1.36
CA ILE A 235 -22.15 10.92 -0.51
C ILE A 235 -20.70 11.33 -0.75
N ARG A 236 -19.79 10.38 -0.96
CA ARG A 236 -18.39 10.67 -1.25
C ARG A 236 -18.24 11.39 -2.59
N TYR A 237 -18.85 10.86 -3.65
CA TYR A 237 -18.80 11.49 -4.97
C TYR A 237 -19.42 12.89 -5.00
N ALA A 238 -20.55 13.10 -4.32
CA ALA A 238 -21.21 14.40 -4.25
C ALA A 238 -20.38 15.47 -3.49
N LYS A 239 -19.34 15.08 -2.75
CA LYS A 239 -18.41 15.99 -2.06
C LYS A 239 -17.20 16.38 -2.91
N GLU A 240 -17.00 15.78 -4.09
CA GLU A 240 -15.90 16.16 -4.97
C GLU A 240 -16.08 17.59 -5.48
N PRO A 241 -15.00 18.39 -5.55
CA PRO A 241 -15.08 19.81 -5.92
C PRO A 241 -15.57 20.03 -7.36
N ASP A 242 -15.38 19.04 -8.23
CA ASP A 242 -15.78 19.05 -9.63
C ASP A 242 -17.04 18.21 -9.91
N TYR A 243 -17.78 17.81 -8.86
CA TYR A 243 -19.00 17.00 -8.98
C TYR A 243 -19.99 17.54 -10.02
N ASP A 244 -20.23 18.85 -10.02
CA ASP A 244 -21.18 19.49 -10.95
C ASP A 244 -20.81 19.35 -12.43
N VAL A 245 -19.55 19.02 -12.75
CA VAL A 245 -19.07 18.83 -14.13
C VAL A 245 -19.49 17.47 -14.72
N TRP A 246 -19.62 16.45 -13.88
CA TRP A 246 -19.78 15.06 -14.33
C TRP A 246 -20.92 14.30 -13.64
N LYS A 247 -21.65 14.92 -12.71
CA LYS A 247 -22.74 14.30 -11.94
C LYS A 247 -23.76 13.53 -12.77
N ASP A 248 -24.12 14.03 -13.95
CA ASP A 248 -25.13 13.41 -14.82
C ASP A 248 -24.62 12.11 -15.49
N ARG A 249 -23.31 11.86 -15.42
CA ARG A 249 -22.63 10.68 -15.95
C ARG A 249 -22.29 9.64 -14.88
N LEU A 250 -22.57 9.90 -13.60
CA LEU A 250 -22.32 8.96 -12.51
C LEU A 250 -23.61 8.24 -12.09
N HIS A 251 -23.55 6.92 -12.04
CA HIS A 251 -24.61 6.07 -11.49
C HIS A 251 -24.01 5.11 -10.47
N VAL A 252 -24.56 5.06 -9.24
CA VAL A 252 -24.05 4.20 -8.18
C VAL A 252 -25.05 3.10 -7.85
N TYR A 253 -24.60 1.83 -7.91
CA TYR A 253 -25.42 0.66 -7.62
C TYR A 253 -24.95 -0.12 -6.39
N GLY A 254 -25.93 -0.56 -5.60
CA GLY A 254 -25.74 -1.50 -4.49
C GLY A 254 -25.51 -2.91 -5.01
N MET A 255 -24.31 -3.46 -4.77
CA MET A 255 -23.95 -4.81 -5.19
C MET A 255 -23.05 -5.49 -4.16
N ASP A 256 -23.39 -6.73 -3.79
CA ASP A 256 -22.52 -7.63 -3.07
C ASP A 256 -22.09 -8.75 -4.02
N LEU A 257 -20.79 -8.82 -4.33
CA LEU A 257 -20.27 -9.80 -5.30
C LEU A 257 -20.29 -11.24 -4.79
N ARG A 258 -20.72 -11.48 -3.54
CA ARG A 258 -21.06 -12.82 -3.04
C ARG A 258 -22.40 -13.32 -3.60
N ASP A 259 -23.32 -12.43 -3.98
CA ASP A 259 -24.59 -12.77 -4.62
C ASP A 259 -24.42 -12.89 -6.15
N LEU A 260 -23.90 -14.03 -6.59
CA LEU A 260 -23.61 -14.28 -8.02
C LEU A 260 -24.87 -14.20 -8.91
N ALA A 261 -26.04 -14.59 -8.39
CA ALA A 261 -27.30 -14.45 -9.11
C ALA A 261 -27.70 -12.97 -9.23
N GLY A 262 -27.48 -12.18 -8.17
CA GLY A 262 -27.61 -10.73 -8.20
C GLY A 262 -26.70 -10.06 -9.23
N VAL A 263 -25.47 -10.54 -9.40
CA VAL A 263 -24.54 -10.04 -10.43
C VAL A 263 -25.08 -10.30 -11.86
N GLU A 264 -25.61 -11.49 -12.14
CA GLU A 264 -26.24 -11.83 -13.43
C GLU A 264 -27.48 -10.95 -13.71
N ALA A 265 -28.36 -10.80 -12.72
CA ALA A 265 -29.55 -9.95 -12.83
C ALA A 265 -29.18 -8.48 -13.03
N PHE A 266 -28.15 -8.00 -12.34
CA PHE A 266 -27.62 -6.65 -12.50
C PHE A 266 -27.14 -6.40 -13.92
N MET A 267 -26.32 -7.28 -14.49
CA MET A 267 -25.83 -7.10 -15.86
C MET A 267 -26.95 -7.12 -16.89
N THR A 268 -28.01 -7.90 -16.64
CA THR A 268 -29.23 -7.88 -17.47
C THR A 268 -29.93 -6.52 -17.39
N ASN A 269 -30.05 -5.94 -16.20
CA ASN A 269 -30.62 -4.60 -16.03
C ASN A 269 -29.72 -3.50 -16.65
N ILE A 270 -28.40 -3.62 -16.56
CA ILE A 270 -27.47 -2.68 -17.22
C ILE A 270 -27.68 -2.69 -18.73
N GLY A 271 -27.79 -3.87 -19.35
CA GLY A 271 -28.11 -3.97 -20.77
C GLY A 271 -29.42 -3.29 -21.15
N ARG A 272 -30.46 -3.42 -20.32
CA ARG A 272 -31.76 -2.77 -20.55
C ARG A 272 -31.70 -1.25 -20.41
N LEU A 273 -31.02 -0.73 -19.39
CA LEU A 273 -31.01 0.71 -19.07
C LEU A 273 -29.99 1.50 -19.90
N PHE A 274 -28.81 0.94 -20.12
CA PHE A 274 -27.71 1.62 -20.77
C PHE A 274 -27.48 1.14 -22.21
N GLY A 275 -28.08 0.03 -22.64
CA GLY A 275 -27.94 -0.52 -23.99
C GLY A 275 -26.64 -1.28 -24.21
N TRP A 276 -25.50 -0.62 -23.99
CA TRP A 276 -24.16 -1.19 -24.19
C TRP A 276 -23.20 -0.83 -23.04
N LEU A 277 -22.03 -1.46 -23.04
CA LEU A 277 -20.87 -1.10 -22.24
C LEU A 277 -19.64 -1.03 -23.15
N ASP A 278 -18.59 -0.39 -22.65
CA ASP A 278 -17.31 -0.28 -23.36
C ASP A 278 -16.13 -0.67 -22.48
N ILE A 279 -16.21 -0.39 -21.18
CA ILE A 279 -15.12 -0.60 -20.23
C ILE A 279 -15.66 -1.37 -19.02
N VAL A 280 -14.94 -2.40 -18.60
CA VAL A 280 -15.15 -3.08 -17.32
C VAL A 280 -13.87 -3.06 -16.52
N ILE A 281 -13.93 -2.47 -15.33
CA ILE A 281 -12.85 -2.49 -14.34
C ILE A 281 -13.29 -3.40 -13.19
N ASN A 282 -12.75 -4.62 -13.16
CA ASN A 282 -12.92 -5.54 -12.04
C ASN A 282 -11.92 -5.18 -10.94
N ASN A 283 -12.28 -4.17 -10.13
CA ASN A 283 -11.45 -3.65 -9.04
C ASN A 283 -11.82 -4.23 -7.67
N ALA A 284 -13.09 -4.52 -7.41
CA ALA A 284 -13.52 -5.10 -6.14
C ALA A 284 -12.75 -6.40 -5.85
N THR A 285 -12.09 -6.45 -4.69
CA THR A 285 -11.30 -7.59 -4.23
C THR A 285 -11.36 -7.64 -2.72
N GLN A 286 -11.51 -8.83 -2.16
CA GLN A 286 -11.23 -9.11 -0.75
C GLN A 286 -9.79 -9.61 -0.61
N THR A 287 -8.95 -8.78 0.04
CA THR A 287 -7.60 -9.15 0.48
C THR A 287 -7.59 -9.46 1.97
N ILE A 288 -8.23 -8.60 2.76
CA ILE A 288 -8.53 -8.83 4.17
C ILE A 288 -10.03 -8.97 4.36
N ARG A 289 -10.44 -10.06 5.00
CA ARG A 289 -11.78 -10.23 5.53
C ARG A 289 -11.98 -9.34 6.76
N ARG A 290 -13.05 -8.56 6.74
CA ARG A 290 -13.50 -7.78 7.90
C ARG A 290 -14.80 -8.38 8.44
N PRO A 291 -14.94 -8.53 9.77
CA PRO A 291 -16.15 -9.07 10.38
C PRO A 291 -17.35 -8.14 10.16
N THR A 292 -18.56 -8.68 10.26
CA THR A 292 -19.82 -7.91 10.10
C THR A 292 -19.83 -6.59 10.88
N ALA A 293 -19.39 -6.63 12.14
CA ALA A 293 -19.32 -5.48 13.05
C ALA A 293 -18.46 -4.31 12.53
N TYR A 294 -17.47 -4.57 11.67
CA TYR A 294 -16.62 -3.52 11.07
C TYR A 294 -17.44 -2.51 10.26
N TYR A 295 -18.52 -2.97 9.61
CA TYR A 295 -19.35 -2.17 8.72
C TYR A 295 -20.58 -1.58 9.40
N GLN A 296 -20.81 -1.87 10.70
CA GLN A 296 -22.04 -1.50 11.40
C GLN A 296 -22.34 0.00 11.33
N HIS A 297 -21.30 0.83 11.42
CA HIS A 297 -21.41 2.30 11.36
C HIS A 297 -21.94 2.83 10.02
N LEU A 298 -21.88 2.04 8.93
CA LEU A 298 -22.38 2.44 7.62
C LEU A 298 -23.87 2.16 7.45
N LEU A 299 -24.41 1.18 8.19
CA LEU A 299 -25.77 0.68 7.97
C LEU A 299 -26.85 1.72 8.25
N GLU A 300 -26.63 2.59 9.25
CA GLU A 300 -27.60 3.63 9.59
C GLU A 300 -27.90 4.52 8.38
N ASN A 301 -26.85 4.96 7.68
CA ASN A 301 -26.99 5.79 6.49
C ASN A 301 -27.55 5.01 5.27
N GLU A 302 -27.23 3.72 5.15
CA GLU A 302 -27.77 2.84 4.11
C GLU A 302 -29.25 2.48 4.32
N ARG A 303 -29.73 2.59 5.57
CA ARG A 303 -31.14 2.36 5.96
C ARG A 303 -32.01 3.61 5.85
N THR A 304 -31.41 4.78 5.66
CA THR A 304 -32.20 6.00 5.42
C THR A 304 -32.88 5.92 4.07
N ARG A 305 -34.15 6.34 4.00
CA ARG A 305 -34.90 6.37 2.74
C ARG A 305 -34.27 7.33 1.75
N LEU A 306 -34.49 7.06 0.46
CA LEU A 306 -33.92 7.88 -0.60
C LEU A 306 -34.53 9.29 -0.62
N ASP A 307 -35.83 9.43 -0.37
CA ASP A 307 -36.53 10.72 -0.36
C ASP A 307 -36.11 11.64 0.80
N GLU A 308 -35.54 11.09 1.86
CA GLU A 308 -34.94 11.83 2.98
C GLU A 308 -33.51 12.32 2.69
N LYS A 309 -32.89 11.87 1.58
CA LYS A 309 -31.51 12.26 1.21
C LYS A 309 -31.49 13.58 0.43
N PRO A 310 -30.37 14.32 0.42
CA PRO A 310 -30.23 15.51 -0.43
C PRO A 310 -30.44 15.19 -1.93
N PRO A 311 -30.95 16.13 -2.74
CA PRO A 311 -31.24 15.90 -4.17
C PRO A 311 -30.06 15.37 -4.99
N ALA A 312 -28.84 15.80 -4.68
CA ALA A 312 -27.63 15.29 -5.33
C ALA A 312 -27.46 13.77 -5.14
N ILE A 313 -27.74 13.28 -3.94
CA ILE A 313 -27.64 11.85 -3.60
C ILE A 313 -28.79 11.06 -4.23
N GLN A 314 -29.99 11.64 -4.26
CA GLN A 314 -31.13 11.06 -4.95
C GLN A 314 -30.85 10.85 -6.43
N ALA A 315 -30.25 11.85 -7.10
CA ALA A 315 -29.92 11.78 -8.52
C ALA A 315 -28.94 10.64 -8.84
N ILE A 316 -27.85 10.51 -8.05
CA ILE A 316 -26.84 9.45 -8.22
C ILE A 316 -27.43 8.05 -8.06
N LEU A 317 -28.40 7.89 -7.15
CA LEU A 317 -28.96 6.59 -6.74
C LEU A 317 -30.29 6.25 -7.42
N LYS A 318 -30.83 7.14 -8.25
CA LYS A 318 -32.15 6.98 -8.88
C LYS A 318 -32.30 5.63 -9.57
N GLN A 319 -31.39 5.30 -10.49
CA GLN A 319 -31.46 4.03 -11.23
C GLN A 319 -31.16 2.81 -10.34
N ASN A 320 -30.43 2.98 -9.24
CA ASN A 320 -30.27 1.91 -8.25
C ASN A 320 -31.57 1.62 -7.51
N ALA A 321 -32.30 2.64 -7.06
CA ALA A 321 -33.59 2.44 -6.40
C ALA A 321 -34.60 1.75 -7.34
N GLU A 322 -34.66 2.17 -8.62
CA GLU A 322 -35.48 1.50 -9.63
C GLU A 322 -35.11 0.02 -9.84
N PHE A 323 -33.80 -0.29 -9.84
CA PHE A 323 -33.27 -1.65 -9.92
C PHE A 323 -33.62 -2.48 -8.69
N GLN A 324 -33.45 -1.95 -7.47
CA GLN A 324 -33.76 -2.69 -6.25
C GLN A 324 -35.25 -3.06 -6.17
N VAL A 325 -36.15 -2.15 -6.58
CA VAL A 325 -37.59 -2.45 -6.66
C VAL A 325 -37.87 -3.56 -7.68
N ALA A 326 -37.25 -3.49 -8.86
CA ALA A 326 -37.44 -4.52 -9.90
C ALA A 326 -36.88 -5.88 -9.46
N PHE A 327 -35.75 -5.89 -8.76
CA PHE A 327 -35.08 -7.09 -8.28
C PHE A 327 -35.85 -7.78 -7.14
N GLN A 328 -36.48 -7.01 -6.25
CA GLN A 328 -37.32 -7.52 -5.16
C GLN A 328 -38.65 -8.13 -5.66
N ALA A 329 -39.17 -7.68 -6.82
CA ALA A 329 -40.39 -8.21 -7.43
C ALA A 329 -40.23 -9.63 -8.04
N GLY A 330 -39.02 -10.20 -7.98
CA GLY A 330 -38.73 -11.55 -8.47
C GLY A 330 -38.54 -11.64 -9.99
N PRO A 331 -37.96 -12.74 -10.49
CA PRO A 331 -37.55 -12.89 -11.90
C PRO A 331 -38.72 -13.03 -12.91
N LEU A 332 -39.98 -13.01 -12.48
CA LEU A 332 -41.15 -13.38 -13.30
C LEU A 332 -42.09 -12.22 -13.68
N LEU A 333 -41.80 -10.99 -13.28
CA LEU A 333 -42.64 -9.81 -13.60
C LEU A 333 -41.90 -8.72 -14.40
N LEU A 334 -41.11 -9.12 -15.41
CA LEU A 334 -40.60 -8.19 -16.42
C LEU A 334 -41.64 -7.82 -17.50
N GLY A 335 -42.93 -7.87 -17.17
CA GLY A 335 -44.03 -7.49 -18.04
C GLY A 335 -45.10 -6.77 -17.24
N ALA A 336 -45.38 -5.52 -17.63
CA ALA A 336 -46.30 -4.56 -17.03
C ALA A 336 -45.80 -3.86 -15.74
N ARG A 337 -45.58 -2.54 -15.85
CA ARG A 337 -45.48 -1.62 -14.71
C ARG A 337 -46.55 -0.54 -14.87
N GLU A 338 -47.37 -0.39 -13.84
CA GLU A 338 -47.99 0.90 -13.51
C GLU A 338 -46.94 1.77 -12.80
N GLU A 339 -46.81 3.03 -13.21
CA GLU A 339 -45.99 4.04 -12.55
C GLU A 339 -46.54 4.30 -11.13
N THR A 340 -46.01 3.61 -10.13
CA THR A 340 -46.33 3.88 -8.73
C THR A 340 -45.10 4.39 -7.98
N ASP A 341 -45.35 5.34 -7.08
CA ASP A 341 -44.44 6.18 -6.29
C ASP A 341 -43.64 5.40 -5.22
N VAL A 342 -43.16 4.20 -5.57
CA VAL A 342 -42.52 3.24 -4.66
C VAL A 342 -41.02 3.50 -4.51
N VAL A 343 -40.40 4.18 -5.50
CA VAL A 343 -38.95 4.44 -5.57
C VAL A 343 -38.46 5.27 -4.37
N GLY A 344 -39.24 6.25 -3.91
CA GLY A 344 -38.91 7.08 -2.75
C GLY A 344 -38.96 6.34 -1.40
N LYS A 345 -39.71 5.23 -1.32
CA LYS A 345 -39.94 4.47 -0.07
C LYS A 345 -38.93 3.35 0.18
N VAL A 346 -37.95 3.14 -0.70
CA VAL A 346 -36.95 2.07 -0.55
C VAL A 346 -35.97 2.46 0.56
N ALA A 347 -36.13 1.82 1.73
CA ALA A 347 -35.39 2.14 2.95
C ALA A 347 -34.22 1.18 3.25
N THR A 348 -33.85 0.25 2.35
CA THR A 348 -32.68 -0.61 2.59
C THR A 348 -32.01 -1.03 1.29
N THR A 349 -30.68 -0.89 1.25
CA THR A 349 -29.87 -1.46 0.17
C THR A 349 -29.60 -2.93 0.52
N LYS A 350 -30.22 -3.86 -0.22
CA LYS A 350 -30.04 -5.33 -0.01
C LYS A 350 -28.56 -5.70 0.08
N SER A 351 -27.71 -5.03 -0.70
CA SER A 351 -26.25 -5.20 -0.67
C SER A 351 -25.59 -4.85 0.67
N ALA A 352 -26.04 -3.80 1.35
CA ALA A 352 -25.50 -3.43 2.66
C ALA A 352 -25.97 -4.42 3.73
N GLU A 353 -27.24 -4.84 3.69
CA GLU A 353 -27.74 -5.85 4.64
C GLU A 353 -27.06 -7.22 4.47
N MET A 354 -26.76 -7.63 3.23
CA MET A 354 -25.99 -8.86 2.98
C MET A 354 -24.60 -8.82 3.63
N SER A 355 -23.99 -7.64 3.80
CA SER A 355 -22.71 -7.50 4.53
C SER A 355 -22.79 -7.91 6.01
N GLN A 356 -24.00 -8.12 6.55
CA GLN A 356 -24.26 -8.49 7.94
C GLN A 356 -24.54 -9.98 8.14
N LEU A 357 -24.46 -10.80 7.08
CA LEU A 357 -24.53 -12.25 7.18
C LEU A 357 -23.35 -12.77 7.98
N LYS A 358 -23.63 -13.41 9.12
CA LYS A 358 -22.64 -14.03 9.99
C LYS A 358 -22.32 -15.43 9.49
N VAL A 359 -21.14 -15.59 8.90
CA VAL A 359 -20.73 -16.84 8.25
C VAL A 359 -19.35 -17.32 8.71
N HIS A 360 -18.60 -16.48 9.42
CA HIS A 360 -17.24 -16.76 9.90
C HIS A 360 -17.19 -16.61 11.42
N SER A 361 -16.28 -17.32 12.09
CA SER A 361 -16.16 -17.28 13.56
C SER A 361 -16.09 -15.85 14.14
N GLU A 362 -15.27 -14.99 13.53
CA GLU A 362 -15.12 -13.56 13.89
C GLU A 362 -16.43 -12.74 13.83
N ASP A 363 -17.46 -13.18 13.10
CA ASP A 363 -18.75 -12.48 13.07
C ASP A 363 -19.58 -12.71 14.35
N HIS A 364 -19.16 -13.67 15.17
CA HIS A 364 -19.77 -14.05 16.45
C HIS A 364 -19.01 -13.53 17.67
N MET A 365 -18.05 -12.60 17.48
CA MET A 365 -17.35 -11.95 18.58
C MET A 365 -18.33 -11.29 19.58
N GLU A 366 -18.02 -11.42 20.86
CA GLU A 366 -18.78 -10.76 21.94
C GLU A 366 -18.71 -9.24 21.82
N ALA A 367 -19.78 -8.55 22.25
CA ALA A 367 -19.89 -7.10 22.12
C ALA A 367 -18.74 -6.33 22.81
N GLY A 368 -18.25 -6.82 23.95
CA GLY A 368 -17.10 -6.23 24.66
C GLY A 368 -15.82 -6.28 23.81
N THR A 369 -15.56 -7.44 23.21
CA THR A 369 -14.42 -7.67 22.30
C THR A 369 -14.53 -6.83 21.04
N VAL A 370 -15.73 -6.75 20.44
CA VAL A 370 -15.99 -5.89 19.27
C VAL A 370 -15.65 -4.44 19.59
N LYS A 371 -16.11 -3.90 20.72
CA LYS A 371 -15.84 -2.51 21.11
C LYS A 371 -14.34 -2.25 21.32
N ALA A 372 -13.60 -3.24 21.85
CA ALA A 372 -12.16 -3.13 22.07
C ALA A 372 -11.37 -3.18 20.75
N LEU A 373 -11.74 -4.06 19.82
CA LEU A 373 -11.00 -4.28 18.57
C LEU A 373 -11.44 -3.35 17.43
N LEU A 374 -12.69 -2.87 17.46
CA LEU A 374 -13.33 -2.02 16.45
C LEU A 374 -13.95 -0.79 17.13
N PRO A 375 -13.13 0.15 17.61
CA PRO A 375 -13.61 1.27 18.40
C PRO A 375 -14.51 2.21 17.59
N THR A 376 -15.72 2.50 18.08
CA THR A 376 -16.71 3.30 17.37
C THR A 376 -16.19 4.71 17.03
N ALA A 377 -16.56 5.21 15.85
CA ALA A 377 -16.23 6.56 15.35
C ALA A 377 -14.72 6.83 15.20
N GLN A 378 -13.89 5.79 15.19
CA GLN A 378 -12.47 5.87 14.91
C GLN A 378 -12.21 5.53 13.45
N LEU A 379 -11.73 6.51 12.70
CA LEU A 379 -11.47 6.38 11.27
C LEU A 379 -9.99 6.54 10.93
N ASP A 380 -9.53 5.84 9.90
CA ASP A 380 -8.21 5.98 9.31
C ASP A 380 -8.12 7.13 8.28
N THR A 381 -6.97 7.29 7.64
CA THR A 381 -6.72 8.30 6.58
C THR A 381 -7.70 8.19 5.41
N ASN A 382 -8.29 7.01 5.19
CA ASN A 382 -9.26 6.73 4.14
C ASN A 382 -10.71 6.82 4.62
N GLN A 383 -10.94 7.41 5.80
CA GLN A 383 -12.23 7.49 6.47
C GLN A 383 -12.89 6.11 6.64
N GLN A 384 -12.09 5.08 6.95
CA GLN A 384 -12.55 3.72 7.24
C GLN A 384 -12.39 3.40 8.71
N GLN A 385 -13.32 2.60 9.26
CA GLN A 385 -13.24 2.08 10.62
C GLN A 385 -11.85 1.52 10.92
N VAL A 386 -11.29 1.92 12.06
CA VAL A 386 -10.03 1.36 12.56
C VAL A 386 -10.26 -0.09 12.99
N ASP A 387 -9.34 -0.96 12.58
CA ASP A 387 -9.28 -2.38 12.95
C ASP A 387 -8.01 -2.65 13.76
N LEU A 388 -8.19 -3.05 15.02
CA LEU A 388 -7.12 -3.31 15.99
C LEU A 388 -6.88 -4.82 16.21
N ARG A 389 -7.46 -5.70 15.39
CA ARG A 389 -7.17 -7.14 15.48
C ARG A 389 -5.69 -7.39 15.28
N SER A 390 -5.11 -8.24 16.13
CA SER A 390 -3.69 -8.62 16.11
C SER A 390 -3.35 -9.63 15.01
N THR A 391 -4.37 -10.23 14.39
CA THR A 391 -4.26 -11.11 13.22
C THR A 391 -5.37 -10.80 12.22
N ASN A 392 -5.13 -11.09 10.95
CA ASN A 392 -6.09 -10.93 9.86
C ASN A 392 -5.73 -11.89 8.71
N SER A 393 -6.55 -11.91 7.65
CA SER A 393 -6.40 -12.76 6.47
C SER A 393 -5.00 -12.78 5.85
N TRP A 394 -4.30 -11.63 5.90
CA TRP A 394 -2.96 -11.46 5.32
C TRP A 394 -1.91 -12.38 5.97
N LYS A 395 -2.13 -12.77 7.23
CA LYS A 395 -1.21 -13.59 8.02
C LYS A 395 -1.68 -15.03 8.21
N LEU A 396 -2.82 -15.42 7.64
CA LEU A 396 -3.34 -16.78 7.81
C LEU A 396 -2.60 -17.79 6.93
N LYS A 397 -2.22 -18.93 7.48
CA LYS A 397 -1.74 -20.11 6.74
C LYS A 397 -2.92 -20.97 6.28
N ILE A 398 -2.65 -21.98 5.44
CA ILE A 398 -3.70 -22.80 4.81
C ILE A 398 -4.66 -23.46 5.81
N ASP A 399 -4.16 -23.92 6.94
CA ASP A 399 -4.91 -24.58 8.03
C ASP A 399 -5.68 -23.60 8.92
N GLN A 400 -5.48 -22.29 8.74
CA GLN A 400 -6.10 -21.22 9.52
C GLN A 400 -7.19 -20.47 8.74
N VAL A 401 -7.28 -20.67 7.42
CA VAL A 401 -8.29 -20.03 6.57
C VAL A 401 -9.60 -20.81 6.69
N GLU A 402 -10.63 -20.18 7.23
CA GLU A 402 -11.93 -20.82 7.32
C GLU A 402 -12.57 -20.99 5.93
N SER A 403 -13.31 -22.08 5.73
CA SER A 403 -13.97 -22.38 4.45
C SER A 403 -14.90 -21.26 3.95
N PRO A 404 -15.68 -20.56 4.81
CA PRO A 404 -16.47 -19.41 4.40
C PRO A 404 -15.63 -18.27 3.82
N GLU A 405 -14.48 -17.94 4.41
CA GLU A 405 -13.59 -16.90 3.89
C GLU A 405 -13.02 -17.27 2.52
N LEU A 406 -12.60 -18.52 2.34
CA LEU A 406 -12.16 -19.03 1.04
C LEU A 406 -13.27 -18.86 -0.03
N ALA A 407 -14.50 -19.24 0.31
CA ALA A 407 -15.64 -19.12 -0.59
C ALA A 407 -15.95 -17.65 -0.94
N GLU A 408 -15.94 -16.75 0.05
CA GLU A 408 -16.12 -15.31 -0.16
C GLU A 408 -15.06 -14.74 -1.09
N VAL A 409 -13.79 -15.07 -0.85
CA VAL A 409 -12.66 -14.60 -1.67
C VAL A 409 -12.80 -15.09 -3.10
N PHE A 410 -13.15 -16.35 -3.34
CA PHE A 410 -13.36 -16.85 -4.70
C PHE A 410 -14.59 -16.23 -5.36
N ALA A 411 -15.70 -16.06 -4.64
CA ALA A 411 -16.89 -15.41 -5.17
C ALA A 411 -16.59 -13.98 -5.64
N ILE A 412 -15.95 -13.18 -4.78
CA ILE A 412 -15.66 -11.77 -5.03
C ILE A 412 -14.54 -11.60 -6.06
N ASN A 413 -13.44 -12.32 -5.88
CA ASN A 413 -12.22 -12.06 -6.64
C ASN A 413 -12.17 -12.83 -7.95
N THR A 414 -12.97 -13.90 -8.15
CA THR A 414 -12.86 -14.76 -9.35
C THR A 414 -14.20 -14.95 -10.07
N LEU A 415 -15.21 -15.49 -9.39
CA LEU A 415 -16.48 -15.87 -10.01
C LEU A 415 -17.27 -14.64 -10.47
N ALA A 416 -17.35 -13.60 -9.65
CA ALA A 416 -18.02 -12.36 -10.03
C ALA A 416 -17.32 -11.67 -11.22
N PRO A 417 -15.99 -11.45 -11.24
CA PRO A 417 -15.28 -10.96 -12.43
C PRO A 417 -15.53 -11.81 -13.69
N PHE A 418 -15.55 -13.14 -13.56
CA PHE A 418 -15.86 -14.03 -14.69
C PHE A 418 -17.27 -13.78 -15.25
N ILE A 419 -18.28 -13.72 -14.37
CA ILE A 419 -19.67 -13.44 -14.75
C ILE A 419 -19.79 -12.05 -15.39
N LEU A 420 -19.21 -11.03 -14.76
CA LEU A 420 -19.21 -9.65 -15.26
C LEU A 420 -18.60 -9.58 -16.66
N ASN A 421 -17.44 -10.19 -16.87
CA ASN A 421 -16.77 -10.23 -18.17
C ASN A 421 -17.62 -10.94 -19.22
N LYS A 422 -18.12 -12.14 -18.91
CA LYS A 422 -19.00 -12.92 -19.79
C LYS A 422 -20.22 -12.11 -20.25
N ARG A 423 -20.88 -11.40 -19.33
CA ARG A 423 -22.08 -10.61 -19.64
C ARG A 423 -21.73 -9.31 -20.35
N ALA A 424 -20.63 -8.65 -19.97
CA ALA A 424 -20.16 -7.43 -20.63
C ALA A 424 -19.79 -7.67 -22.09
N ILE A 425 -19.21 -8.81 -22.44
CA ILE A 425 -18.91 -9.18 -23.83
C ILE A 425 -20.15 -9.12 -24.74
N LEU A 426 -21.34 -9.47 -24.22
CA LEU A 426 -22.58 -9.36 -24.98
C LEU A 426 -22.97 -7.89 -25.20
N LEU A 427 -22.74 -7.04 -24.21
CA LEU A 427 -23.01 -5.59 -24.30
C LEU A 427 -21.97 -4.86 -25.15
N PHE A 428 -20.74 -5.36 -25.21
CA PHE A 428 -19.68 -4.85 -26.07
C PHE A 428 -19.97 -5.08 -27.55
N ALA A 429 -20.68 -6.16 -27.88
CA ALA A 429 -21.02 -6.50 -29.26
C ALA A 429 -21.99 -5.51 -29.91
N VAL A 430 -22.76 -4.77 -29.11
CA VAL A 430 -23.71 -3.75 -29.56
C VAL A 430 -23.19 -2.32 -29.34
N SER A 431 -21.97 -2.17 -28.84
CA SER A 431 -21.36 -0.86 -28.66
C SER A 431 -21.04 -0.20 -30.00
N PRO A 432 -21.28 1.12 -30.16
CA PRO A 432 -20.82 1.87 -31.33
C PRO A 432 -19.31 2.13 -31.33
N ASN A 433 -18.62 1.94 -30.20
CA ASN A 433 -17.20 2.22 -30.07
C ASN A 433 -16.34 1.05 -30.61
N PRO A 434 -15.27 1.35 -31.36
CA PRO A 434 -14.43 0.30 -31.96
C PRO A 434 -13.65 -0.50 -30.91
N HIS A 435 -13.16 0.15 -29.85
CA HIS A 435 -12.30 -0.44 -28.84
C HIS A 435 -13.03 -0.62 -27.52
N LYS A 436 -12.99 -1.82 -26.95
CA LYS A 436 -13.61 -2.15 -25.66
C LYS A 436 -12.58 -2.74 -24.72
N PHE A 437 -12.73 -2.53 -23.42
CA PHE A 437 -11.66 -2.79 -22.46
C PHE A 437 -12.14 -3.59 -21.26
N ILE A 438 -11.36 -4.59 -20.86
CA ILE A 438 -11.54 -5.31 -19.60
C ILE A 438 -10.24 -5.22 -18.82
N ILE A 439 -10.28 -4.55 -17.68
CA ILE A 439 -9.14 -4.50 -16.76
C ILE A 439 -9.48 -5.31 -15.52
N ASN A 440 -8.71 -6.38 -15.33
CA ASN A 440 -8.76 -7.19 -14.14
C ASN A 440 -7.70 -6.67 -13.15
N VAL A 441 -8.13 -6.05 -12.05
CA VAL A 441 -7.19 -5.55 -11.04
C VAL A 441 -6.64 -6.75 -10.27
N SER A 442 -5.36 -7.01 -10.50
CA SER A 442 -4.61 -8.10 -9.92
C SER A 442 -3.52 -7.56 -9.02
N ALA A 443 -2.62 -8.44 -8.61
CA ALA A 443 -1.46 -8.06 -7.85
C ALA A 443 -0.33 -9.08 -8.02
N MET A 444 0.83 -8.70 -7.55
CA MET A 444 2.00 -9.53 -7.31
C MET A 444 1.73 -10.90 -6.63
N GLU A 445 0.68 -11.00 -5.83
CA GLU A 445 0.13 -12.20 -5.19
C GLU A 445 -0.34 -13.26 -6.20
N GLY A 446 -0.77 -12.84 -7.39
CA GLY A 446 -1.21 -13.74 -8.46
C GLY A 446 -0.09 -14.35 -9.30
N LYS A 447 1.16 -13.90 -9.12
CA LYS A 447 2.31 -14.44 -9.88
C LYS A 447 2.72 -15.83 -9.45
N PHE A 448 3.05 -16.70 -10.40
CA PHE A 448 3.54 -18.06 -10.09
C PHE A 448 5.04 -18.05 -9.77
N TYR A 449 5.86 -17.46 -10.65
CA TYR A 449 7.32 -17.55 -10.57
C TYR A 449 7.92 -16.43 -9.71
N ARG A 450 7.75 -16.54 -8.40
CA ARG A 450 8.38 -15.65 -7.42
C ARG A 450 8.45 -16.32 -6.05
N TYR A 451 9.24 -15.76 -5.15
CA TYR A 451 9.17 -16.12 -3.74
C TYR A 451 7.77 -15.84 -3.16
N LYS A 452 7.24 -16.80 -2.40
CA LYS A 452 5.94 -16.76 -1.73
C LYS A 452 6.13 -17.13 -0.27
N THR A 453 5.45 -16.39 0.59
CA THR A 453 5.31 -16.75 2.01
C THR A 453 4.18 -17.79 2.17
N PRO A 454 4.10 -18.53 3.29
CA PRO A 454 3.01 -19.49 3.52
C PRO A 454 1.66 -18.82 3.88
N HIS A 455 1.58 -17.49 3.87
CA HIS A 455 0.40 -16.75 4.31
C HIS A 455 -0.55 -16.38 3.14
N HIS A 456 -1.80 -16.05 3.48
CA HIS A 456 -2.88 -15.63 2.57
C HIS A 456 -3.03 -16.49 1.29
N PRO A 457 -2.94 -17.83 1.36
CA PRO A 457 -2.92 -18.68 0.17
C PRO A 457 -4.19 -18.54 -0.68
N HIS A 458 -5.35 -18.35 -0.04
CA HIS A 458 -6.63 -18.15 -0.71
C HIS A 458 -6.64 -16.89 -1.60
N THR A 459 -6.01 -15.80 -1.18
CA THR A 459 -5.89 -14.57 -1.96
C THR A 459 -4.92 -14.75 -3.12
N ASN A 460 -3.78 -15.41 -2.89
CA ASN A 460 -2.83 -15.75 -3.95
C ASN A 460 -3.50 -16.59 -5.05
N MET A 461 -4.23 -17.65 -4.66
CA MET A 461 -4.98 -18.51 -5.57
C MET A 461 -6.00 -17.72 -6.40
N ALA A 462 -6.78 -16.84 -5.75
CA ALA A 462 -7.79 -16.05 -6.44
C ALA A 462 -7.18 -15.05 -7.43
N LYS A 463 -6.09 -14.35 -7.06
CA LYS A 463 -5.39 -13.44 -7.98
C LYS A 463 -4.77 -14.18 -9.16
N ALA A 464 -4.20 -15.36 -8.92
CA ALA A 464 -3.68 -16.23 -9.98
C ALA A 464 -4.78 -16.71 -10.94
N ALA A 465 -5.97 -17.04 -10.43
CA ALA A 465 -7.11 -17.44 -11.25
C ALA A 465 -7.57 -16.32 -12.21
N VAL A 466 -7.60 -15.07 -11.73
CA VAL A 466 -7.94 -13.92 -12.58
C VAL A 466 -6.85 -13.64 -13.62
N ASN A 467 -5.57 -13.76 -13.26
CA ASN A 467 -4.47 -13.68 -14.22
C ASN A 467 -4.60 -14.77 -15.30
N MET A 468 -4.96 -15.99 -14.91
CA MET A 468 -5.18 -17.08 -15.85
C MET A 468 -6.37 -16.80 -16.77
N MET A 469 -7.47 -16.22 -16.26
CA MET A 469 -8.60 -15.79 -17.08
C MET A 469 -8.16 -14.79 -18.15
N THR A 470 -7.40 -13.75 -17.78
CA THR A 470 -6.84 -12.79 -18.74
C THR A 470 -5.98 -13.49 -19.80
N ARG A 471 -5.03 -14.32 -19.35
CA ARG A 471 -4.10 -15.03 -20.24
C ARG A 471 -4.82 -15.95 -21.23
N THR A 472 -5.92 -16.58 -20.79
CA THR A 472 -6.67 -17.55 -21.59
C THR A 472 -7.56 -16.88 -22.62
N CYS A 473 -8.28 -15.82 -22.24
CA CYS A 473 -9.35 -15.26 -23.08
C CYS A 473 -8.89 -14.13 -24.01
N ALA A 474 -7.77 -13.46 -23.71
CA ALA A 474 -7.46 -12.19 -24.35
C ALA A 474 -7.18 -12.27 -25.85
N GLU A 475 -6.60 -13.36 -26.35
CA GLU A 475 -6.29 -13.50 -27.78
C GLU A 475 -7.55 -13.57 -28.65
N ASP A 476 -8.52 -14.42 -28.26
CA ASP A 476 -9.84 -14.48 -28.89
C ASP A 476 -10.55 -13.12 -28.84
N LEU A 477 -10.58 -12.50 -27.65
CA LEU A 477 -11.24 -11.23 -27.45
C LEU A 477 -10.62 -10.07 -28.25
N LYS A 478 -9.29 -10.09 -28.43
CA LYS A 478 -8.59 -9.08 -29.25
C LYS A 478 -9.09 -9.09 -30.69
N SER A 479 -9.37 -10.26 -31.26
CA SER A 479 -9.93 -10.38 -32.62
C SER A 479 -11.31 -9.70 -32.78
N ARG A 480 -12.01 -9.45 -31.66
CA ARG A 480 -13.32 -8.79 -31.58
C ARG A 480 -13.23 -7.33 -31.15
N GLY A 481 -12.02 -6.77 -31.09
CA GLY A 481 -11.76 -5.40 -30.61
C GLY A 481 -11.96 -5.23 -29.11
N ILE A 482 -11.78 -6.30 -28.32
CA ILE A 482 -11.89 -6.31 -26.86
C ILE A 482 -10.51 -6.58 -26.25
N TYR A 483 -9.99 -5.61 -25.50
CA TYR A 483 -8.64 -5.65 -24.93
C TYR A 483 -8.71 -5.98 -23.44
N MET A 484 -8.46 -7.25 -23.11
CA MET A 484 -8.45 -7.74 -21.73
C MET A 484 -7.02 -7.78 -21.17
N ASN A 485 -6.78 -7.14 -20.03
CA ASN A 485 -5.48 -7.15 -19.34
C ASN A 485 -5.64 -7.32 -17.82
N SER A 486 -4.60 -7.85 -17.18
CA SER A 486 -4.43 -7.82 -15.72
C SER A 486 -3.47 -6.70 -15.33
N VAL A 487 -3.73 -6.01 -14.23
CA VAL A 487 -2.90 -4.89 -13.78
C VAL A 487 -2.60 -4.99 -12.28
N ASP A 488 -1.32 -4.94 -11.92
CA ASP A 488 -0.84 -4.72 -10.56
C ASP A 488 -0.88 -3.22 -10.23
N THR A 489 -1.44 -2.88 -9.07
CA THR A 489 -1.65 -1.48 -8.64
C THR A 489 -0.42 -0.85 -8.03
N GLY A 490 0.66 -1.58 -7.87
CA GLY A 490 1.77 -1.18 -7.01
C GLY A 490 1.39 -1.21 -5.52
N TRP A 491 2.37 -0.85 -4.71
CA TRP A 491 2.28 -0.93 -3.26
C TRP A 491 1.81 0.39 -2.65
N ILE A 492 0.55 0.40 -2.22
CA ILE A 492 -0.16 1.59 -1.73
C ILE A 492 -0.70 1.46 -0.31
N ASN A 493 -0.80 0.22 0.19
CA ASN A 493 -1.26 -0.11 1.53
C ASN A 493 -0.45 -1.28 2.05
N ASP A 494 -0.43 -1.41 3.36
CA ASP A 494 0.04 -2.59 4.05
C ASP A 494 -1.12 -3.25 4.76
N GLU A 495 -1.14 -4.55 4.60
CA GLU A 495 -2.21 -5.41 5.05
C GLU A 495 -1.86 -6.09 6.38
N ASN A 496 -0.68 -5.83 6.96
CA ASN A 496 -0.36 -6.33 8.29
C ASN A 496 -1.27 -5.71 9.37
N PRO A 497 -1.47 -6.44 10.49
CA PRO A 497 -2.10 -5.90 11.68
C PRO A 497 -1.48 -4.56 12.11
N ARG A 498 -2.34 -3.66 12.58
CA ARG A 498 -2.03 -2.23 12.72
C ARG A 498 -0.80 -1.93 13.58
N GLU A 499 -0.67 -2.63 14.71
CA GLU A 499 0.48 -2.50 15.62
C GLU A 499 1.80 -2.87 14.95
N LYS A 500 1.82 -4.01 14.23
CA LYS A 500 3.02 -4.46 13.51
C LYS A 500 3.39 -3.47 12.42
N ALA A 501 2.39 -2.97 11.70
CA ALA A 501 2.61 -1.99 10.66
C ALA A 501 3.21 -0.70 11.23
N GLN A 502 2.64 -0.17 12.32
CA GLN A 502 3.19 1.01 12.98
C GLN A 502 4.63 0.79 13.47
N ALA A 503 4.92 -0.36 14.08
CA ALA A 503 6.26 -0.68 14.56
C ALA A 503 7.28 -0.62 13.41
N ILE A 504 6.95 -1.22 12.27
CA ILE A 504 7.82 -1.23 11.08
C ILE A 504 7.95 0.17 10.46
N ALA A 505 6.86 0.94 10.40
CA ALA A 505 6.91 2.33 9.95
C ALA A 505 7.89 3.16 10.81
N LYS A 506 7.84 2.98 12.13
CA LYS A 506 8.68 3.71 13.09
C LYS A 506 10.14 3.28 13.04
N GLU A 507 10.39 1.98 13.03
CA GLU A 507 11.74 1.39 13.04
C GLU A 507 12.49 1.71 11.75
N HIS A 508 11.83 1.53 10.60
CA HIS A 508 12.47 1.69 9.28
C HIS A 508 12.20 3.04 8.63
N ASN A 509 11.54 3.98 9.34
CA ASN A 509 11.10 5.27 8.79
C ASN A 509 10.31 5.08 7.46
N PHE A 510 9.49 4.02 7.41
CA PHE A 510 8.86 3.51 6.19
C PHE A 510 7.45 4.07 5.98
N GLN A 511 7.10 4.24 4.71
CA GLN A 511 5.76 4.53 4.19
C GLN A 511 5.62 3.77 2.87
N THR A 512 4.40 3.53 2.38
CA THR A 512 4.24 2.95 1.05
C THR A 512 4.76 3.90 -0.04
N PRO A 513 5.33 3.38 -1.14
CA PRO A 513 5.94 4.20 -2.19
C PRO A 513 4.94 4.96 -3.07
N LEU A 514 3.67 4.53 -3.10
CA LEU A 514 2.64 5.00 -4.04
C LEU A 514 1.32 5.24 -3.29
N ASP A 515 0.38 5.96 -3.91
CA ASP A 515 -0.97 6.17 -3.37
C ASP A 515 -2.10 5.62 -4.25
N GLU A 516 -3.34 5.80 -3.81
CA GLU A 516 -4.54 5.32 -4.50
C GLU A 516 -4.75 5.96 -5.89
N ILE A 517 -4.23 7.16 -6.12
CA ILE A 517 -4.28 7.84 -7.43
C ILE A 517 -3.26 7.22 -8.39
N ASP A 518 -2.07 6.86 -7.88
CA ASP A 518 -1.05 6.14 -8.65
C ASP A 518 -1.53 4.73 -9.04
N ALA A 519 -2.26 4.05 -8.14
CA ALA A 519 -2.90 2.77 -8.42
C ALA A 519 -3.97 2.90 -9.52
N ALA A 520 -4.86 3.89 -9.40
CA ALA A 520 -5.88 4.16 -10.42
C ALA A 520 -5.27 4.51 -11.78
N ALA A 521 -4.15 5.24 -11.80
CA ALA A 521 -3.41 5.53 -13.03
C ALA A 521 -2.87 4.26 -13.69
N ARG A 522 -2.33 3.30 -12.92
CA ARG A 522 -1.87 2.01 -13.45
C ARG A 522 -3.02 1.21 -14.08
N ILE A 523 -4.16 1.15 -13.41
CA ILE A 523 -5.36 0.45 -13.90
C ILE A 523 -5.80 0.98 -15.27
N LEU A 524 -5.76 2.30 -15.47
CA LEU A 524 -6.26 2.95 -16.67
C LEU A 524 -5.20 3.15 -17.76
N ASP A 525 -3.91 2.94 -17.46
CA ASP A 525 -2.84 3.11 -18.44
C ASP A 525 -2.99 2.25 -19.71
N PRO A 526 -3.41 0.96 -19.65
CA PRO A 526 -3.67 0.18 -20.85
C PRO A 526 -4.76 0.77 -21.77
N ILE A 527 -5.62 1.65 -21.23
CA ILE A 527 -6.68 2.35 -21.97
C ILE A 527 -6.15 3.71 -22.44
N PHE A 528 -5.77 4.58 -21.51
CA PHE A 528 -5.33 5.95 -21.82
C PHE A 528 -4.04 5.98 -22.64
N GLY A 529 -3.10 5.08 -22.35
CA GLY A 529 -1.84 4.95 -23.09
C GLY A 529 -2.09 4.60 -24.55
N GLY A 530 -3.05 3.71 -24.83
CA GLY A 530 -3.33 3.32 -26.21
C GLY A 530 -3.98 4.42 -27.05
N PHE A 531 -4.76 5.31 -26.43
CA PHE A 531 -5.30 6.50 -27.12
C PHE A 531 -4.22 7.56 -27.41
N HIS A 532 -3.08 7.52 -26.73
CA HIS A 532 -1.97 8.46 -26.96
C HIS A 532 -0.99 8.01 -28.04
N ILE A 533 -1.14 6.80 -28.58
CA ILE A 533 -0.33 6.26 -29.67
C ILE A 533 -1.09 6.48 -30.99
N GLN A 534 -0.40 6.86 -32.07
CA GLN A 534 -1.01 7.06 -33.40
C GLN A 534 -0.37 6.11 -34.43
N PRO A 535 -1.14 5.21 -35.08
CA PRO A 535 -2.56 4.93 -34.83
C PRO A 535 -2.81 4.35 -33.43
N HIS A 536 -4.03 4.49 -32.89
CA HIS A 536 -4.35 3.96 -31.56
C HIS A 536 -3.98 2.48 -31.44
N GLU A 537 -3.20 2.13 -30.42
CA GLU A 537 -2.70 0.78 -30.20
C GLU A 537 -2.93 0.36 -28.75
N PHE A 538 -3.66 -0.75 -28.55
CA PHE A 538 -4.03 -1.21 -27.22
C PHE A 538 -3.43 -2.60 -26.93
N PRO A 539 -2.82 -2.79 -25.75
CA PRO A 539 -2.31 -4.10 -25.36
C PRO A 539 -3.47 -5.05 -25.03
N ALA A 540 -3.26 -6.34 -25.22
CA ALA A 540 -4.17 -7.39 -24.77
C ALA A 540 -3.37 -8.60 -24.28
N GLY A 541 -3.92 -9.32 -23.31
CA GLY A 541 -3.33 -10.55 -22.78
C GLY A 541 -2.04 -10.30 -22.02
N GLN A 542 -1.92 -9.15 -21.38
CA GLN A 542 -0.75 -8.79 -20.58
C GLN A 542 -1.09 -8.75 -19.08
N PHE A 543 -0.07 -8.99 -18.26
CA PHE A 543 -0.07 -8.60 -16.86
C PHE A 543 0.89 -7.44 -16.69
N PHE A 544 0.38 -6.27 -16.30
CA PHE A 544 1.20 -5.06 -16.13
C PHE A 544 1.62 -4.86 -14.69
N LYS A 545 2.88 -4.46 -14.49
CA LYS A 545 3.42 -3.96 -13.23
C LYS A 545 4.29 -2.74 -13.55
N ASP A 546 4.12 -1.65 -12.82
CA ASP A 546 4.89 -0.41 -13.01
C ASP A 546 4.91 0.08 -14.47
N TYR A 547 3.75 0.04 -15.12
CA TYR A 547 3.54 0.44 -16.53
C TYR A 547 4.31 -0.40 -17.58
N VAL A 548 4.90 -1.54 -17.17
CA VAL A 548 5.57 -2.48 -18.07
C VAL A 548 4.97 -3.86 -17.98
N ARG A 549 5.14 -4.65 -19.04
CA ARG A 549 4.74 -6.07 -19.04
C ARG A 549 5.56 -6.83 -17.99
N SER A 550 4.87 -7.55 -17.12
CA SER A 550 5.43 -8.53 -16.18
C SER A 550 5.22 -9.95 -16.70
N GLU A 551 6.05 -10.88 -16.21
CA GLU A 551 5.72 -12.31 -16.22
C GLU A 551 4.47 -12.58 -15.35
N TRP A 552 3.81 -13.71 -15.62
CA TRP A 552 2.51 -14.09 -15.08
C TRP A 552 2.46 -14.48 -13.60
#